data_AF-A0A510TSC8-F1
#
_entry.id   AF-A0A510TSC8-F1
#
_cell.length_a   1.000
_cell.length_b   1.000
_cell.length_c   1.000
_cell.angle_alpha   90.00
_cell.angle_beta   90.00
_cell.angle_gamma   90.00
#
_symmetry.space_group_name_H-M   'P 1'
#
loop_
_entity.id
_entity.type
_entity.pdbx_description
1 polymer ?
#
loop_
_entity_poly.entity_id
_entity_poly.type
_entity_poly.pdbx_seq_one_letter_code
_entity_poly.pdbx_strand_id
1 'polypeptide(L)' 'MLSLVIQGDGTGDSLYVANQDVPSHAYALAPASVAAAVCARAGGGLTREAWADFLAEVPYRRVCT' A
#
# COMPACT_ATOMS: atom_id res chain seq x y z
N MET A 1 -28.60 -7.80 -9.51
CA MET A 1 -27.95 -6.61 -8.92
C MET A 1 -26.59 -7.08 -8.43
N LEU A 2 -25.48 -6.57 -8.98
CA LEU A 2 -24.14 -6.95 -8.51
C LEU A 2 -23.87 -6.26 -7.18
N SER A 3 -23.74 -7.05 -6.11
CA SER A 3 -23.40 -6.55 -4.78
C SER A 3 -21.94 -6.86 -4.51
N LEU A 4 -21.15 -5.81 -4.24
CA LEU A 4 -19.76 -5.93 -3.83
C LEU A 4 -19.66 -5.58 -2.34
N VAL A 5 -19.11 -6.49 -1.55
CA VAL A 5 -18.81 -6.26 -0.14
C VAL A 5 -17.30 -6.18 0.03
N ILE A 6 -16.86 -5.14 0.73
CA ILE A 6 -15.47 -4.91 1.09
C ILE A 6 -15.40 -4.83 2.61
N GLN A 7 -14.61 -5.70 3.23
CA GLN A 7 -14.49 -5.79 4.68
C GLN A 7 -13.04 -5.96 5.10
N GLY A 8 -12.58 -5.13 6.04
CA GLY A 8 -11.28 -5.32 6.69
C GLY A 8 -11.33 -6.44 7.74
N ASP A 9 -10.20 -7.05 8.03
CA ASP A 9 -10.05 -8.02 9.12
C ASP A 9 -10.04 -7.39 10.53
N GLY A 10 -9.95 -6.06 10.62
CA GLY A 10 -9.90 -5.30 11.87
C GLY A 10 -8.48 -5.10 12.43
N THR A 11 -7.47 -5.80 11.91
CA THR A 11 -6.05 -5.57 12.25
C THR A 11 -5.33 -4.73 11.18
N GLY A 12 -5.89 -4.68 9.97
CA GLY A 12 -5.31 -3.97 8.82
C GLY A 12 -4.41 -4.84 7.95
N ASP A 13 -4.35 -6.16 8.19
CA ASP A 13 -3.47 -7.06 7.46
C ASP A 13 -4.13 -7.66 6.22
N SER A 14 -5.46 -7.66 6.17
CA SER A 14 -6.24 -8.28 5.10
C SER A 14 -7.50 -7.52 4.74
N LEU A 15 -7.84 -7.54 3.46
CA LEU A 15 -9.10 -7.08 2.90
C LEU A 15 -9.85 -8.25 2.27
N TYR A 16 -11.05 -8.50 2.75
CA TYR A 16 -11.96 -9.46 2.16
C TYR A 16 -12.87 -8.75 1.16
N VAL A 17 -12.89 -9.29 -0.05
CA VAL A 17 -13.77 -8.84 -1.12
C VAL A 17 -14.65 -10.01 -1.53
N ALA A 18 -15.96 -9.81 -1.51
CA ALA A 18 -16.93 -10.84 -1.88
C ALA A 18 -18.01 -10.25 -2.78
N ASN A 19 -18.56 -11.11 -3.62
CA ASN A 19 -19.75 -10.82 -4.44
C ASN A 19 -20.65 -12.07 -4.40
N GLN A 20 -21.95 -11.88 -4.57
CA GLN A 20 -22.96 -12.93 -4.58
C GLN A 20 -22.62 -14.13 -5.49
N ASP A 21 -21.89 -13.91 -6.58
CA ASP A 21 -21.62 -14.93 -7.61
C ASP A 21 -20.17 -15.46 -7.60
N VAL A 22 -19.29 -14.95 -6.74
CA VAL A 22 -17.88 -15.37 -6.67
C VAL A 22 -17.42 -15.59 -5.24
N PRO A 23 -16.58 -16.61 -4.99
CA PRO A 23 -16.00 -16.85 -3.66
C PRO A 23 -15.32 -15.61 -3.11
N SER A 24 -15.36 -15.46 -1.78
CA SER A 24 -14.64 -14.38 -1.12
C SER A 24 -13.14 -14.50 -1.39
N HIS A 25 -12.51 -13.38 -1.76
CA HIS A 25 -11.08 -13.28 -1.97
C HIS A 25 -10.47 -12.44 -0.85
N ALA A 26 -9.40 -12.95 -0.24
CA ALA A 26 -8.61 -12.22 0.74
C ALA A 26 -7.39 -11.60 0.04
N TYR A 27 -7.24 -10.28 0.16
CA TYR A 27 -6.05 -9.56 -0.26
C TYR A 27 -5.19 -9.26 0.97
N ALA A 28 -3.95 -9.75 0.98
CA ALA A 28 -3.00 -9.38 2.00
C ALA A 28 -2.63 -7.89 1.83
N LEU A 29 -2.92 -7.11 2.87
CA LEU A 29 -2.60 -5.69 3.02
C LEU A 29 -1.60 -5.41 4.15
N ALA A 30 -0.91 -6.44 4.63
CA ALA A 30 0.16 -6.30 5.63
C ALA A 30 1.05 -5.07 5.29
N PRO A 31 1.26 -4.12 6.24
CA PRO A 31 1.84 -2.81 5.92
C PRO A 31 3.18 -2.88 5.17
N ALA A 32 4.03 -3.87 5.51
CA ALA A 32 5.30 -4.09 4.84
C ALA A 32 5.12 -4.48 3.35
N SER A 33 4.16 -5.34 3.04
CA SER A 33 3.86 -5.78 1.67
C SER A 33 3.29 -4.63 0.83
N VAL A 34 2.43 -3.80 1.44
CA VAL A 34 1.87 -2.61 0.77
C VAL A 34 2.97 -1.59 0.49
N ALA A 35 3.83 -1.31 1.47
CA ALA A 35 4.97 -0.41 1.29
C ALA A 35 5.90 -0.89 0.15
N ALA A 36 6.22 -2.19 0.12
CA ALA A 36 7.03 -2.78 -0.94
C ALA A 36 6.38 -2.64 -2.33
N ALA A 37 5.07 -2.91 -2.45
CA ALA A 37 4.34 -2.78 -3.71
C ALA A 37 4.31 -1.32 -4.22
N VAL A 38 4.09 -0.36 -3.32
CA VAL A 38 4.12 1.07 -3.66
C VAL A 38 5.52 1.49 -4.11
N CYS A 39 6.55 1.07 -3.38
CA CYS A 39 7.94 1.37 -3.70
C CYS A 39 8.38 0.78 -5.05
N ALA A 40 7.97 -0.46 -5.36
CA ALA A 40 8.22 -1.07 -6.66
C ALA A 40 7.57 -0.27 -7.80
N ARG A 41 6.32 0.19 -7.60
CA ARG A 41 5.60 1.01 -8.58
C ARG A 41 6.22 2.40 -8.78
N ALA A 42 6.75 2.99 -7.73
CA ALA A 42 7.44 4.29 -7.79
C ALA A 42 8.84 4.20 -8.40
N GLY A 43 9.41 2.99 -8.55
CA GLY A 43 10.80 2.79 -8.96
C GLY A 43 11.81 3.02 -7.83
N GLY A 44 11.37 2.99 -6.57
CA GLY A 44 12.18 3.26 -5.39
C GLY A 44 11.79 4.54 -4.66
N GLY A 45 12.65 4.97 -3.74
CA GLY A 45 12.49 6.22 -2.99
C GLY A 45 13.35 7.34 -3.57
N LEU A 46 13.08 8.58 -3.16
CA LEU A 46 13.94 9.71 -3.52
C LEU A 46 15.37 9.50 -3.00
N THR A 47 16.35 9.91 -3.82
CA THR A 47 17.73 10.09 -3.38
C THR A 47 17.81 11.22 -2.37
N ARG A 48 18.94 11.35 -1.66
CA ARG A 48 19.12 12.44 -0.69
C ARG A 48 19.11 13.80 -1.38
N GLU A 49 19.67 13.86 -2.57
CA GLU A 49 19.76 15.07 -3.39
C GLU A 49 18.36 15.48 -3.86
N ALA A 50 17.62 14.56 -4.50
CA ALA A 50 16.25 14.83 -4.94
C ALA A 50 15.30 15.15 -3.77
N TRP A 51 15.52 14.53 -2.59
CA TRP A 51 14.78 14.89 -1.39
C TRP A 51 15.05 16.33 -0.96
N ALA A 52 16.30 16.78 -0.97
CA ALA A 52 16.64 18.15 -0.60
C ALA A 52 16.04 19.17 -1.60
N ASP A 53 15.94 18.80 -2.87
CA ASP A 53 15.35 19.66 -3.91
C ASP A 53 13.84 19.87 -3.70
N PHE A 54 13.10 18.82 -3.30
CA PHE A 54 11.64 18.89 -3.14
C PHE A 54 11.17 19.13 -1.70
N LEU A 55 11.96 18.74 -0.70
CA LEU A 55 11.61 18.70 0.72
C LEU A 55 12.74 19.32 1.57
N ALA A 56 13.20 20.51 1.20
CA ALA A 56 14.35 21.19 1.80
C ALA A 56 14.27 21.35 3.33
N GLU A 57 13.07 21.54 3.88
CA GLU A 57 12.87 21.75 5.32
C GLU A 57 12.73 20.44 6.12
N VAL A 58 12.64 19.29 5.44
CA VAL A 58 12.41 17.99 6.08
C VAL A 58 13.70 17.17 6.05
N PRO A 59 14.21 16.72 7.21
CA PRO A 59 15.38 15.84 7.23
C PRO A 59 15.18 14.61 6.35
N TYR A 60 16.22 14.25 5.60
CA TYR A 60 16.17 13.09 4.72
C TYR A 60 15.79 11.82 5.49
N ARG A 61 14.80 11.08 4.95
CA ARG A 61 14.41 9.76 5.44
C ARG A 61 14.39 8.78 4.28
N ARG A 62 14.97 7.60 4.49
CA ARG A 62 14.81 6.49 3.56
C ARG A 62 13.39 5.95 3.66
N VAL A 63 12.60 6.13 2.61
CA VAL A 63 11.17 5.72 2.56
C VAL A 63 11.00 4.33 1.96
N CYS A 64 11.69 4.05 0.86
CA CYS A 64 11.70 2.74 0.21
C CYS A 64 13.00 2.00 0.52
N THR A 65 12.89 0.72 0.87
CA THR A 65 13.99 -0.21 1.19
C THR A 65 13.78 -1.53 0.48
#